data_AF-A0A819NN62-F1
#
_entry.id   AF-A0A819NN62-F1
#
_cell.length_a   1.000
_cell.length_b   1.000
_cell.length_c   1.000
_cell.angle_alpha   90.00
_cell.angle_beta   90.00
_cell.angle_gamma   90.00
#
_symmetry.space_group_name_H-M   'P 1'
#
loop_
_entity.id
_entity.type
_entity.pdbx_description
1 polymer ?
#
loop_
_entity_poly.entity_id
_entity_poly.type
_entity_poly.pdbx_seq_one_letter_code
_entity_poly.pdbx_strand_id
1 'polypeptide(L)'
;MPEELFTEEEFALLSSTGGPSYIRCNQSYLYRKKKNRMHTENQLKEIIDKITKSLCDRYCIVPNARELQNFNEKLKSLFHERYDDALSYLDKYRIRREIKLVHSIRRKLYRADHIIRVTDKSAVFHVGSMPDYERKVHDYQMKTNSYVELPSNPLMVTYDKVFHLLNELRSKKMILPWQYEKMLLNKNQIKLAYLYFIPKPHKKGTPLRPIASDGVHLIHRLQKYVTLDLLKSTTLFCTFDITDLYTMLPPEEVVTILKQFLEQFGHRHVKNMSIEGIGHLARIILTEHVFVYNNKYYRQVKGGAMGSPFTLTLANIFMWHWEQKLVRRQIQGNELYGRYIDDIFLTWKEPIEQLTQVLKEANDSHPDIKITYEISQCTSFLDLRIQNTDGQLQTSVHHKVSSEPYILPFKSDHPHHTFENIINTQLLRAARYCSTLEAGMCLKKKSGGCNR
;
A
#
# COMPACT_ATOMS: atom_id res chain seq x y z
N MET A 1 15.41 -26.35 4.44
CA MET A 1 14.54 -27.33 3.78
C MET A 1 13.17 -27.35 4.43
N PRO A 2 12.15 -26.74 3.80
CA PRO A 2 10.73 -27.01 4.07
C PRO A 2 10.25 -28.34 3.43
N GLU A 3 11.11 -29.00 2.62
CA GLU A 3 10.75 -30.18 1.82
C GLU A 3 10.50 -31.46 2.63
N GLU A 4 10.98 -31.56 3.87
CA GLU A 4 10.66 -32.70 4.76
C GLU A 4 9.40 -32.47 5.60
N LEU A 5 8.97 -31.21 5.79
CA LEU A 5 7.80 -30.90 6.61
C LEU A 5 6.50 -31.16 5.84
N PHE A 6 6.48 -30.80 4.57
CA PHE A 6 5.32 -30.91 3.70
C PHE A 6 5.53 -32.03 2.69
N THR A 7 4.47 -32.78 2.40
CA THR A 7 4.52 -33.69 1.25
C THR A 7 4.73 -32.88 -0.04
N GLU A 8 5.21 -33.50 -1.12
CA GLU A 8 5.34 -32.81 -2.41
C GLU A 8 4.03 -32.11 -2.83
N GLU A 9 2.87 -32.70 -2.53
CA GLU A 9 1.56 -32.10 -2.79
C GLU A 9 1.25 -30.88 -1.93
N GLU A 10 1.58 -30.93 -0.63
CA GLU A 10 1.41 -29.80 0.29
C GLU A 10 2.37 -28.67 -0.02
N PHE A 11 3.61 -29.02 -0.37
CA PHE A 11 4.62 -28.07 -0.80
C PHE A 11 4.21 -27.42 -2.12
N ALA A 12 3.74 -28.17 -3.12
CA ALA A 12 3.22 -27.62 -4.37
C ALA A 12 2.04 -26.64 -4.16
N LEU A 13 1.17 -26.91 -3.17
CA LEU A 13 0.08 -26.01 -2.79
C LEU A 13 0.58 -24.69 -2.15
N LEU A 14 1.72 -24.73 -1.44
CA LEU A 14 2.34 -23.58 -0.77
C LEU A 14 3.34 -22.80 -1.64
N SER A 15 4.07 -23.49 -2.52
CA SER A 15 5.22 -22.98 -3.28
C SER A 15 4.88 -22.57 -4.71
N SER A 16 3.72 -22.99 -5.23
CA SER A 16 3.29 -22.51 -6.52
C SER A 16 3.09 -20.99 -6.47
N THR A 17 3.48 -20.32 -7.55
CA THR A 17 3.07 -18.95 -7.91
C THR A 17 1.54 -18.80 -8.06
N GLY A 18 0.76 -19.79 -7.62
CA GLY A 18 -0.68 -19.88 -7.71
C GLY A 18 -1.42 -20.21 -6.40
N GLY A 19 -0.74 -20.36 -5.26
CA GLY A 19 -1.40 -20.77 -4.00
C GLY A 19 -2.34 -21.99 -4.22
N PRO A 20 -3.47 -22.12 -3.49
CA PRO A 20 -4.58 -22.88 -4.03
C PRO A 20 -4.99 -22.25 -5.36
N SER A 21 -4.60 -22.87 -6.48
CA SER A 21 -4.92 -22.40 -7.82
C SER A 21 -6.39 -22.08 -7.88
N TYR A 22 -6.74 -20.78 -8.05
CA TYR A 22 -8.10 -20.24 -7.93
C TYR A 22 -9.10 -21.33 -8.27
N ILE A 23 -9.64 -21.95 -7.23
CA ILE A 23 -10.71 -22.89 -7.44
C ILE A 23 -11.78 -22.03 -8.07
N ARG A 24 -12.21 -22.43 -9.27
CA ARG A 24 -13.41 -21.91 -9.91
C ARG A 24 -14.51 -22.11 -8.88
N CYS A 25 -14.72 -21.14 -8.01
CA CYS A 25 -15.76 -21.28 -7.02
C CYS A 25 -17.00 -21.08 -7.85
N ASN A 26 -17.66 -22.14 -8.29
CA ASN A 26 -19.10 -22.00 -8.39
C ASN A 26 -19.55 -21.76 -6.95
N GLN A 27 -19.70 -20.49 -6.61
CA GLN A 27 -20.04 -20.05 -5.28
C GLN A 27 -21.45 -20.48 -4.91
N SER A 28 -22.28 -20.85 -5.91
CA SER A 28 -23.57 -21.48 -5.66
C SER A 28 -23.49 -22.91 -5.11
N TYR A 29 -22.42 -23.65 -5.42
CA TYR A 29 -22.26 -25.03 -4.95
C TYR A 29 -21.79 -25.13 -3.49
N LEU A 30 -21.00 -24.16 -3.00
CA LEU A 30 -20.43 -24.18 -1.64
C LEU A 30 -21.36 -23.65 -0.55
N TYR A 31 -22.52 -23.07 -0.89
CA TYR A 31 -23.45 -22.46 0.08
C TYR A 31 -24.91 -22.84 -0.17
N ARG A 32 -25.59 -23.32 0.88
CA ARG A 32 -27.00 -23.76 0.88
C ARG A 32 -28.05 -22.64 0.69
N LYS A 33 -27.67 -21.36 0.82
CA LYS A 33 -28.63 -20.24 0.70
C LYS A 33 -28.97 -19.97 -0.78
N LYS A 34 -30.22 -20.25 -1.16
CA LYS A 34 -30.86 -19.70 -2.37
C LYS A 34 -31.08 -18.20 -2.15
N LYS A 35 -30.23 -17.35 -2.72
CA LYS A 35 -30.54 -15.93 -2.95
C LYS A 35 -30.96 -15.75 -4.42
N ASN A 36 -31.86 -14.81 -4.68
CA ASN A 36 -32.54 -14.60 -5.97
C ASN A 36 -31.56 -14.25 -7.11
N ARG A 37 -31.54 -15.09 -8.16
CA ARG A 37 -30.79 -14.90 -9.42
C ARG A 37 -31.03 -13.53 -10.07
N MET A 38 -32.26 -13.02 -9.99
CA MET A 38 -32.66 -11.69 -10.46
C MET A 38 -31.84 -10.53 -9.86
N HIS A 39 -31.43 -10.63 -8.59
CA HIS A 39 -30.67 -9.56 -7.93
C HIS A 39 -29.26 -9.47 -8.52
N THR A 40 -28.64 -10.61 -8.80
CA THR A 40 -27.30 -10.71 -9.40
C THR A 40 -27.27 -10.17 -10.84
N GLU A 41 -28.29 -10.46 -11.65
CA GLU A 41 -28.37 -9.98 -13.04
C GLU A 41 -28.57 -8.46 -13.12
N ASN A 42 -29.42 -7.88 -12.26
CA ASN A 42 -29.59 -6.43 -12.16
C ASN A 42 -28.29 -5.72 -11.72
N GLN A 43 -27.57 -6.29 -10.76
CA GLN A 43 -26.28 -5.74 -10.31
C GLN A 43 -25.21 -5.79 -11.41
N LEU A 44 -25.12 -6.90 -12.14
CA LEU A 44 -24.21 -7.02 -13.27
C LEU A 44 -24.53 -5.97 -14.35
N LYS A 45 -25.81 -5.73 -14.61
CA LYS A 45 -26.26 -4.68 -15.52
C LYS A 45 -25.79 -3.30 -15.04
N GLU A 46 -25.97 -2.95 -13.77
CA GLU A 46 -25.49 -1.68 -13.23
C GLU A 46 -23.96 -1.51 -13.35
N ILE A 47 -23.19 -2.57 -13.10
CA ILE A 47 -21.73 -2.58 -13.26
C ILE A 47 -21.37 -2.31 -14.73
N ILE A 48 -22.00 -3.04 -15.67
CA ILE A 48 -21.80 -2.88 -17.11
C ILE A 48 -22.16 -1.46 -17.56
N ASP A 49 -23.29 -0.93 -17.11
CA ASP A 49 -23.75 0.42 -17.48
C ASP A 49 -22.76 1.49 -16.99
N LYS A 50 -22.26 1.38 -15.75
CA LYS A 50 -21.25 2.29 -15.18
C LYS A 50 -19.93 2.23 -15.96
N ILE A 51 -19.45 1.04 -16.28
CA ILE A 51 -18.19 0.87 -17.03
C ILE A 51 -18.35 1.35 -18.46
N THR A 52 -19.43 0.96 -19.14
CA THR A 52 -19.74 1.38 -20.51
C THR A 52 -19.78 2.90 -20.58
N LYS A 53 -20.49 3.56 -19.66
CA LYS A 53 -20.50 5.02 -19.57
C LYS A 53 -19.09 5.58 -19.38
N SER A 54 -18.30 5.04 -18.45
CA SER A 54 -16.93 5.50 -18.21
C SER A 54 -16.01 5.31 -19.43
N LEU A 55 -16.19 4.24 -20.21
CA LEU A 55 -15.43 4.00 -21.45
C LEU A 55 -15.89 4.97 -22.55
N CYS A 56 -17.20 5.17 -22.72
CA CYS A 56 -17.76 6.14 -23.66
C CYS A 56 -17.25 7.56 -23.38
N ASP A 57 -17.35 8.00 -22.13
CA ASP A 57 -16.92 9.33 -21.70
C ASP A 57 -15.40 9.52 -21.90
N ARG A 58 -14.61 8.48 -21.63
CA ARG A 58 -13.14 8.55 -21.71
C ARG A 58 -12.60 8.50 -23.14
N TYR A 59 -13.18 7.64 -23.99
CA TYR A 59 -12.67 7.37 -25.33
C TYR A 59 -13.52 7.99 -26.44
N CYS A 60 -14.56 8.77 -26.09
CA CYS A 60 -15.49 9.41 -27.01
C CYS A 60 -16.17 8.43 -27.98
N ILE A 61 -16.60 7.27 -27.46
CA ILE A 61 -17.20 6.19 -28.26
C ILE A 61 -18.70 6.13 -28.00
N VAL A 62 -19.49 5.85 -29.05
CA VAL A 62 -20.93 5.67 -28.91
C VAL A 62 -21.27 4.40 -28.12
N PRO A 63 -22.30 4.40 -27.24
CA PRO A 63 -22.64 3.25 -26.39
C PRO A 63 -22.93 1.95 -27.15
N ASN A 64 -23.38 2.05 -28.41
CA ASN A 64 -23.73 0.90 -29.25
C ASN A 64 -22.59 0.43 -30.16
N ALA A 65 -21.36 0.92 -29.95
CA ALA A 65 -20.20 0.45 -30.71
C ALA A 65 -20.02 -1.07 -30.56
N ARG A 66 -19.67 -1.74 -31.66
CA ARG A 66 -19.56 -3.21 -31.73
C ARG A 66 -18.53 -3.74 -30.74
N GLU A 67 -17.45 -3.00 -30.54
CA GLU A 67 -16.38 -3.30 -29.60
C GLU A 67 -16.88 -3.31 -28.15
N LEU A 68 -17.70 -2.33 -27.77
CA LEU A 68 -18.32 -2.25 -26.44
C LEU A 68 -19.35 -3.36 -26.23
N GLN A 69 -20.14 -3.68 -27.25
CA GLN A 69 -21.08 -4.81 -27.19
C GLN A 69 -20.33 -6.13 -26.98
N ASN A 70 -19.27 -6.37 -27.75
CA ASN A 70 -18.42 -7.56 -27.59
C ASN A 70 -17.78 -7.63 -26.20
N PHE A 71 -17.29 -6.50 -25.68
CA PHE A 71 -16.72 -6.42 -24.33
C PHE A 71 -17.77 -6.74 -23.26
N ASN A 72 -18.96 -6.15 -23.36
CA ASN A 72 -20.06 -6.37 -22.43
C ASN A 72 -20.53 -7.83 -22.43
N GLU A 73 -20.66 -8.45 -23.60
CA GLU A 73 -20.99 -9.89 -23.70
C GLU A 73 -19.88 -10.78 -23.12
N LYS A 74 -18.61 -10.43 -23.34
CA LYS A 74 -17.48 -11.15 -22.74
C LYS A 74 -17.46 -11.01 -21.21
N LEU A 75 -17.80 -9.82 -20.67
CA LEU A 75 -17.90 -9.58 -19.23
C LEU A 75 -19.05 -10.40 -18.62
N LYS A 76 -20.23 -10.41 -19.26
CA LYS A 76 -21.36 -11.24 -18.85
C LYS A 76 -21.02 -12.72 -18.85
N SER A 77 -20.42 -13.21 -19.94
CA SER A 77 -19.96 -14.59 -20.06
C SER A 77 -18.98 -14.94 -18.95
N LEU A 78 -17.98 -14.09 -18.69
CA LEU A 78 -17.03 -14.28 -17.58
C LEU A 78 -17.71 -14.32 -16.22
N PHE A 79 -18.72 -13.48 -16.00
CA PHE A 79 -19.48 -13.48 -14.76
C PHE A 79 -20.25 -14.79 -14.59
N HIS A 80 -21.07 -15.20 -15.57
CA HIS A 80 -21.79 -16.47 -15.52
C HIS A 80 -20.86 -17.68 -15.35
N GLU A 81 -19.75 -17.69 -16.10
CA GLU A 81 -18.70 -18.73 -16.03
C GLU A 81 -18.09 -18.85 -14.61
N ARG A 82 -17.99 -17.72 -13.89
CA ARG A 82 -17.36 -17.67 -12.57
C ARG A 82 -18.34 -17.89 -11.43
N TYR A 83 -19.64 -17.65 -11.61
CA TYR A 83 -20.61 -17.63 -10.52
C TYR A 83 -21.77 -18.62 -10.67
N ASP A 84 -22.24 -18.89 -11.89
CA ASP A 84 -23.45 -19.67 -12.15
C ASP A 84 -23.17 -21.10 -12.65
N ASP A 85 -22.12 -21.28 -13.46
CA ASP A 85 -21.79 -22.55 -14.10
C ASP A 85 -21.48 -23.66 -13.09
N ALA A 86 -22.26 -24.75 -13.11
CA ALA A 86 -22.09 -25.91 -12.23
C ALA A 86 -20.63 -26.40 -12.21
N LEU A 87 -20.08 -26.61 -11.01
CA LEU A 87 -18.72 -27.16 -10.90
C LEU A 87 -18.66 -28.56 -11.51
N SER A 88 -17.61 -28.79 -12.30
CA SER A 88 -17.29 -30.13 -12.79
C SER A 88 -17.03 -31.07 -11.61
N TYR A 89 -17.22 -32.38 -11.82
CA TYR A 89 -16.88 -33.38 -10.80
C TYR A 89 -15.40 -33.29 -10.39
N LEU A 90 -14.51 -33.08 -11.35
CA LEU A 90 -13.08 -32.92 -11.14
C LEU A 90 -12.76 -31.72 -10.23
N ASP A 91 -13.42 -30.58 -10.44
CA ASP A 91 -13.24 -29.41 -9.59
C ASP A 91 -13.75 -29.67 -8.15
N LYS A 92 -14.92 -30.32 -8.01
CA LYS A 92 -15.47 -30.70 -6.69
C LYS A 92 -14.53 -31.63 -5.93
N TYR A 93 -13.93 -32.59 -6.63
CA TYR A 93 -12.96 -33.51 -6.06
C TYR A 93 -11.68 -32.76 -5.64
N ARG A 94 -11.16 -31.89 -6.52
CA ARG A 94 -9.98 -31.06 -6.24
C ARG A 94 -10.18 -30.19 -4.99
N ILE A 95 -11.32 -29.51 -4.86
CA ILE A 95 -11.67 -28.69 -3.69
C ILE A 95 -11.55 -29.48 -2.40
N ARG A 96 -12.18 -30.66 -2.35
CA ARG A 96 -12.17 -31.49 -1.14
C ARG A 96 -10.77 -31.97 -0.78
N ARG A 97 -9.94 -32.26 -1.78
CA ARG A 97 -8.53 -32.62 -1.60
C ARG A 97 -7.70 -31.43 -1.08
N GLU A 98 -7.83 -30.25 -1.69
CA GLU A 98 -7.12 -29.03 -1.25
C GLU A 98 -7.51 -28.62 0.17
N ILE A 99 -8.79 -28.72 0.56
CA ILE A 99 -9.23 -28.47 1.95
C ILE A 99 -8.51 -29.41 2.93
N LYS A 100 -8.38 -30.70 2.60
CA LYS A 100 -7.67 -31.66 3.45
C LYS A 100 -6.18 -31.32 3.55
N LEU A 101 -5.55 -30.93 2.44
CA LEU A 101 -4.15 -30.48 2.41
C LEU A 101 -3.95 -29.25 3.30
N VAL A 102 -4.83 -28.23 3.21
CA VAL A 102 -4.75 -27.03 4.07
C VAL A 102 -4.87 -27.38 5.56
N HIS A 103 -5.77 -28.28 5.94
CA HIS A 103 -5.89 -28.75 7.33
C HIS A 103 -4.65 -29.53 7.79
N SER A 104 -4.02 -30.30 6.91
CA SER A 104 -2.77 -31.00 7.18
C SER A 104 -1.61 -30.03 7.38
N ILE A 105 -1.45 -29.06 6.46
CA ILE A 105 -0.46 -27.99 6.53
C ILE A 105 -0.58 -27.21 7.84
N ARG A 106 -1.80 -26.77 8.23
CA ARG A 106 -2.03 -26.07 9.50
C ARG A 106 -1.59 -26.87 10.72
N ARG A 107 -1.89 -28.18 10.75
CA ARG A 107 -1.47 -29.07 11.84
C ARG A 107 0.05 -29.23 11.90
N LYS A 108 0.71 -29.37 10.75
CA LYS A 108 2.17 -29.51 10.67
C LYS A 108 2.88 -28.23 11.10
N LEU A 109 2.38 -27.07 10.67
CA LEU A 109 2.93 -25.76 11.05
C LEU A 109 2.82 -25.50 12.55
N TYR A 110 1.70 -25.90 13.18
CA TYR A 110 1.53 -25.80 14.63
C TYR A 110 2.55 -26.67 15.41
N ARG A 111 3.04 -27.77 14.82
CA ARG A 111 3.94 -28.72 15.48
C ARG A 111 5.43 -28.43 15.26
N ALA A 112 5.79 -27.72 14.20
CA ALA A 112 7.18 -27.65 13.72
C ALA A 112 7.91 -26.34 14.02
N ASP A 113 7.38 -25.46 14.87
CA ASP A 113 7.98 -24.14 15.17
C ASP A 113 8.26 -23.29 13.92
N HIS A 114 7.28 -23.29 13.00
CA HIS A 114 7.30 -22.49 11.77
C HIS A 114 6.34 -21.31 11.92
N ILE A 115 6.71 -20.18 11.32
CA ILE A 115 5.87 -18.99 11.30
C ILE A 115 5.07 -18.91 10.01
N ILE A 116 3.77 -18.62 10.14
CA ILE A 116 2.90 -18.21 9.03
C ILE A 116 2.55 -16.74 9.21
N ARG A 117 2.81 -15.93 8.20
CA ARG A 117 2.30 -14.56 8.14
C ARG A 117 1.59 -14.31 6.82
N VAL A 118 0.52 -13.52 6.89
CA VAL A 118 -0.04 -12.88 5.70
C VAL A 118 1.04 -12.00 5.10
N THR A 119 1.19 -12.03 3.78
CA THR A 119 2.16 -11.20 3.07
C THR A 119 1.57 -9.87 2.62
N ASP A 120 2.42 -8.86 2.54
CA ASP A 120 2.09 -7.54 2.03
C ASP A 120 2.01 -7.57 0.50
N LYS A 121 0.92 -7.01 -0.05
CA LYS A 121 0.64 -6.80 -1.49
C LYS A 121 0.49 -8.04 -2.37
N SER A 122 0.68 -9.24 -1.84
CA SER A 122 0.80 -10.45 -2.67
C SER A 122 -0.28 -11.50 -2.43
N ALA A 123 -1.21 -11.29 -1.49
CA ALA A 123 -2.31 -12.23 -1.19
C ALA A 123 -1.87 -13.69 -0.90
N VAL A 124 -0.56 -13.92 -0.72
CA VAL A 124 0.03 -15.23 -0.37
C VAL A 124 0.40 -15.28 1.11
N PHE A 125 0.73 -16.47 1.60
CA PHE A 125 1.26 -16.66 2.94
C PHE A 125 2.78 -16.83 2.88
N HIS A 126 3.50 -16.20 3.81
CA HIS A 126 4.89 -16.51 4.04
C HIS A 126 4.96 -17.63 5.07
N VAL A 127 5.57 -18.74 4.69
CA VAL A 127 5.94 -19.84 5.58
C VAL A 127 7.46 -19.82 5.71
N GLY A 128 7.95 -19.64 6.94
CA GLY A 128 9.38 -19.64 7.25
C GLY A 128 9.65 -20.37 8.56
N SER A 129 10.89 -20.77 8.80
CA SER A 129 11.29 -21.24 10.13
C SER A 129 11.36 -20.05 11.10
N MET A 130 11.04 -20.28 12.37
CA MET A 130 11.19 -19.24 13.39
C MET A 130 12.62 -18.64 13.41
N PRO A 131 13.71 -19.44 13.32
CA PRO A 131 15.06 -18.88 13.32
C PRO A 131 15.39 -17.97 12.12
N ASP A 132 14.84 -18.24 10.93
CA ASP A 132 15.03 -17.37 9.76
C ASP A 132 14.30 -16.04 9.93
N TYR A 133 13.08 -16.09 10.50
CA TYR A 133 12.30 -14.91 10.82
C TYR A 133 13.00 -14.05 11.87
N GLU A 134 13.47 -14.65 12.96
CA GLU A 134 14.22 -13.97 14.01
C GLU A 134 15.50 -13.32 13.48
N ARG A 135 16.24 -14.01 12.61
CA ARG A 135 17.43 -13.44 11.95
C ARG A 135 17.08 -12.19 11.13
N LYS A 136 16.01 -12.24 10.34
CA LYS A 136 15.55 -11.09 9.55
C LYS A 136 15.08 -9.93 10.41
N VAL A 137 14.42 -10.22 11.53
CA VAL A 137 14.05 -9.18 12.52
C VAL A 137 15.30 -8.53 13.08
N HIS A 138 16.30 -9.33 13.47
CA HIS A 138 17.59 -8.83 13.96
C HIS A 138 18.32 -7.99 12.91
N ASP A 139 18.39 -8.46 11.66
CA ASP A 139 19.02 -7.73 10.55
C ASP A 139 18.32 -6.37 10.31
N TYR A 140 16.99 -6.32 10.41
CA TYR A 140 16.23 -5.08 10.30
C TYR A 140 16.51 -4.11 11.47
N GLN A 141 16.58 -4.64 12.70
CA GLN A 141 16.94 -3.85 13.88
C GLN A 141 18.35 -3.27 13.76
N MET A 142 19.34 -4.07 13.33
CA MET A 142 20.72 -3.63 13.13
C MET A 142 20.85 -2.61 11.99
N LYS A 143 20.14 -2.82 10.87
CA LYS A 143 20.14 -1.91 9.73
C LYS A 143 19.62 -0.51 10.10
N THR A 144 18.55 -0.47 10.89
CA THR A 144 17.85 0.80 11.22
C THR A 144 18.38 1.45 12.49
N ASN A 145 18.96 0.67 13.40
CA ASN A 145 19.36 1.06 14.77
C ASN A 145 18.29 1.92 15.48
N SER A 146 17.02 1.64 15.19
CA SER A 146 15.89 2.51 15.57
C SER A 146 15.22 2.09 16.88
N TYR A 147 15.62 0.95 17.46
CA TYR A 147 15.01 0.37 18.64
C TYR A 147 16.05 -0.04 19.67
N VAL A 148 15.74 0.21 20.94
CA VAL A 148 16.59 -0.15 22.09
C VAL A 148 15.78 -1.01 23.06
N GLU A 149 16.34 -2.15 23.47
CA GLU A 149 15.75 -3.01 24.51
C GLU A 149 15.80 -2.29 25.87
N LEU A 150 14.73 -2.41 26.64
CA LEU A 150 14.60 -1.82 27.97
C LEU A 150 14.64 -2.91 29.04
N PRO A 151 15.23 -2.63 30.22
CA PRO A 151 15.41 -3.63 31.27
C PRO A 151 14.10 -4.00 32.00
N SER A 152 13.05 -3.16 31.91
CA SER A 152 11.79 -3.37 32.62
C SER A 152 10.62 -2.73 31.88
N ASN A 153 9.39 -3.04 32.32
CA ASN A 153 8.16 -2.53 31.74
C ASN A 153 8.07 -0.99 31.87
N PRO A 154 8.10 -0.23 30.76
CA PRO A 154 8.16 1.23 30.81
C PRO A 154 6.78 1.89 30.91
N LEU A 155 5.68 1.14 30.99
CA LEU A 155 4.32 1.65 30.83
C LEU A 155 4.00 2.79 31.82
N MET A 156 4.26 2.57 33.10
CA MET A 156 3.97 3.57 34.13
C MET A 156 4.93 4.75 34.09
N VAL A 157 6.21 4.51 33.83
CA VAL A 157 7.20 5.59 33.65
C VAL A 157 6.82 6.50 32.49
N THR A 158 6.33 5.91 31.39
CA THR A 158 5.87 6.65 30.22
C THR A 158 4.59 7.43 30.51
N TYR A 159 3.65 6.80 31.24
CA TYR A 159 2.44 7.47 31.70
C TYR A 159 2.75 8.72 32.52
N ASP A 160 3.66 8.61 33.49
CA ASP A 160 3.98 9.72 34.38
C ASP A 160 4.60 10.90 33.62
N LYS A 161 5.47 10.63 32.64
CA LYS A 161 6.01 11.68 31.75
C LYS A 161 4.92 12.42 30.98
N VAL A 162 3.98 11.68 30.37
CA VAL A 162 2.85 12.27 29.64
C VAL A 162 1.99 13.09 30.58
N PHE A 163 1.69 12.56 31.78
CA PHE A 163 0.90 13.25 32.80
C PHE A 163 1.57 14.57 33.24
N HIS A 164 2.86 14.54 33.56
CA HIS A 164 3.61 15.74 33.94
C HIS A 164 3.65 16.78 32.82
N LEU A 165 3.88 16.37 31.57
CA LEU A 165 3.85 17.30 30.44
C LEU A 165 2.47 17.95 30.30
N LEU A 166 1.38 17.17 30.33
CA LEU A 166 0.03 17.72 30.18
C LEU A 166 -0.29 18.74 31.28
N ASN A 167 0.14 18.51 32.51
CA ASN A 167 -0.01 19.47 33.61
C ASN A 167 0.80 20.75 33.37
N GLU A 168 2.04 20.63 32.90
CA GLU A 168 2.89 21.77 32.57
C GLU A 168 2.32 22.60 31.41
N LEU A 169 1.85 21.95 30.34
CA LEU A 169 1.22 22.63 29.21
C LEU A 169 -0.05 23.38 29.64
N ARG A 170 -0.83 22.79 30.56
CA ARG A 170 -2.03 23.44 31.12
C ARG A 170 -1.67 24.64 31.98
N SER A 171 -0.67 24.53 32.86
CA SER A 171 -0.25 25.63 33.74
C SER A 171 0.31 26.81 32.95
N LYS A 172 1.04 26.53 31.85
CA LYS A 172 1.55 27.53 30.91
C LYS A 172 0.50 28.06 29.93
N LYS A 173 -0.78 27.68 30.06
CA LYS A 173 -1.88 28.06 29.16
C LYS A 173 -1.62 27.71 27.68
N MET A 174 -0.79 26.70 27.43
CA MET A 174 -0.49 26.21 26.08
C MET A 174 -1.60 25.31 25.53
N ILE A 175 -2.45 24.75 26.41
CA ILE A 175 -3.63 23.95 26.10
C ILE A 175 -4.81 24.37 26.98
N LEU A 176 -6.04 24.16 26.48
CA LEU A 176 -7.29 24.44 27.20
C LEU A 176 -7.69 23.27 28.13
N PRO A 177 -8.54 23.52 29.16
CA PRO A 177 -8.98 22.48 30.10
C PRO A 177 -9.62 21.25 29.44
N TRP A 178 -10.51 21.46 28.47
CA TRP A 178 -11.15 20.35 27.76
C TRP A 178 -10.16 19.53 26.91
N GLN A 179 -9.08 20.16 26.41
CA GLN A 179 -8.02 19.46 25.68
C GLN A 179 -7.21 18.58 26.63
N TYR A 180 -6.88 19.11 27.81
CA TYR A 180 -6.24 18.36 28.88
C TYR A 180 -7.09 17.13 29.27
N GLU A 181 -8.38 17.32 29.55
CA GLU A 181 -9.30 16.24 29.95
C GLU A 181 -9.42 15.16 28.87
N LYS A 182 -9.46 15.57 27.59
CA LYS A 182 -9.51 14.64 26.46
C LYS A 182 -8.21 13.86 26.24
N MET A 183 -7.06 14.47 26.52
CA MET A 183 -5.73 13.86 26.34
C MET A 183 -5.26 13.06 27.56
N LEU A 184 -5.87 13.29 28.73
CA LEU A 184 -5.52 12.59 29.96
C LEU A 184 -5.86 11.10 29.85
N LEU A 185 -4.85 10.26 30.07
CA LEU A 185 -4.97 8.81 29.97
C LEU A 185 -5.60 8.21 31.23
N ASN A 186 -6.53 7.27 31.06
CA ASN A 186 -7.06 6.45 32.16
C ASN A 186 -6.07 5.33 32.51
N LYS A 187 -5.51 5.38 33.74
CA LYS A 187 -4.51 4.40 34.24
C LYS A 187 -4.96 2.93 34.12
N ASN A 188 -6.26 2.65 34.15
CA ASN A 188 -6.78 1.28 34.10
C ASN A 188 -6.99 0.78 32.65
N GLN A 189 -6.79 1.62 31.64
CA GLN A 189 -7.05 1.31 30.24
C GLN A 189 -5.80 1.40 29.35
N ILE A 190 -4.65 1.77 29.90
CA ILE A 190 -3.39 1.85 29.16
C ILE A 190 -2.78 0.46 28.95
N LYS A 191 -2.24 0.22 27.75
CA LYS A 191 -1.53 -1.02 27.37
C LYS A 191 -0.37 -0.67 26.45
N LEU A 192 0.68 -1.50 26.48
CA LEU A 192 1.78 -1.38 25.52
C LEU A 192 1.31 -1.80 24.13
N ALA A 193 1.79 -1.10 23.11
CA ALA A 193 1.62 -1.51 21.73
C ALA A 193 2.40 -2.82 21.47
N TYR A 194 1.90 -3.63 20.55
CA TYR A 194 2.59 -4.83 20.06
C TYR A 194 3.18 -4.56 18.69
N LEU A 195 4.49 -4.74 18.55
CA LEU A 195 5.17 -4.62 17.26
C LEU A 195 5.02 -5.93 16.47
N TYR A 196 4.61 -5.83 15.21
CA TYR A 196 4.54 -6.96 14.28
C TYR A 196 5.00 -6.57 12.88
N PHE A 197 5.47 -7.56 12.11
CA PHE A 197 6.01 -7.34 10.78
C PHE A 197 5.32 -8.19 9.70
N ILE A 198 5.06 -7.58 8.53
CA ILE A 198 4.38 -8.21 7.38
C ILE A 198 5.35 -8.42 6.21
N PRO A 199 5.61 -9.65 5.72
CA PRO A 199 6.57 -9.92 4.63
C PRO A 199 6.13 -9.49 3.23
N LYS A 200 7.05 -8.94 2.42
CA LYS A 200 6.88 -8.50 1.01
C LYS A 200 7.57 -9.45 0.04
N PRO A 201 6.98 -10.60 -0.31
CA PRO A 201 7.63 -11.60 -1.18
C PRO A 201 7.88 -11.12 -2.61
N HIS A 202 7.27 -9.99 -3.01
CA HIS A 202 7.50 -9.36 -4.31
C HIS A 202 8.78 -8.50 -4.38
N LYS A 203 9.48 -8.27 -3.26
CA LYS A 203 10.79 -7.60 -3.22
C LYS A 203 11.87 -8.65 -2.91
N LYS A 204 13.04 -8.57 -3.58
CA LYS A 204 14.19 -9.45 -3.32
C LYS A 204 14.53 -9.42 -1.82
N GLY A 205 14.63 -10.59 -1.17
CA GLY A 205 14.89 -10.71 0.27
C GLY A 205 13.67 -10.59 1.19
N THR A 206 12.45 -10.44 0.64
CA THR A 206 11.17 -10.45 1.40
C THR A 206 11.09 -9.43 2.56
N PRO A 207 11.37 -8.12 2.34
CA PRO A 207 11.33 -7.06 3.37
C PRO A 207 9.91 -6.77 3.92
N LEU A 208 9.72 -5.91 4.94
CA LEU A 208 8.43 -5.74 5.65
C LEU A 208 7.83 -4.30 5.45
N ARG A 209 6.51 -4.04 5.22
CA ARG A 209 5.84 -2.65 5.26
C ARG A 209 4.29 -2.60 4.98
N PRO A 210 3.57 -1.46 5.24
CA PRO A 210 2.14 -1.14 4.89
C PRO A 210 1.84 -0.18 3.67
N ILE A 211 0.55 0.10 3.29
CA ILE A 211 0.08 0.89 2.08
C ILE A 211 -1.34 1.54 2.15
N ALA A 212 -1.58 2.56 1.29
CA ALA A 212 -2.78 2.81 0.44
C ALA A 212 -2.38 3.57 -0.87
N SER A 213 -3.24 3.79 -1.89
CA SER A 213 -2.90 4.48 -3.19
C SER A 213 -4.09 5.19 -3.90
N ASP A 214 -3.83 6.24 -4.72
CA ASP A 214 -4.70 6.80 -5.79
C ASP A 214 -3.85 7.42 -6.94
N GLY A 215 -4.16 7.13 -8.21
CA GLY A 215 -3.34 7.47 -9.40
C GLY A 215 -4.02 8.28 -10.50
N VAL A 216 -5.32 8.60 -10.41
CA VAL A 216 -6.03 9.37 -11.46
C VAL A 216 -5.42 10.77 -11.65
N HIS A 217 -5.06 11.43 -10.55
CA HIS A 217 -4.50 12.78 -10.58
C HIS A 217 -3.21 12.88 -11.41
N LEU A 218 -2.36 11.85 -11.36
CA LEU A 218 -1.10 11.83 -12.12
C LEU A 218 -1.36 11.79 -13.63
N ILE A 219 -2.36 11.01 -14.07
CA ILE A 219 -2.72 10.93 -15.49
C ILE A 219 -3.15 12.30 -16.02
N HIS A 220 -3.99 13.02 -15.29
CA HIS A 220 -4.44 14.35 -15.69
C HIS A 220 -3.27 15.34 -15.82
N ARG A 221 -2.29 15.26 -14.91
CA ARG A 221 -1.07 16.09 -14.98
C ARG A 221 -0.19 15.73 -16.17
N LEU A 222 -0.01 14.44 -16.46
CA LEU A 222 0.73 13.97 -17.63
C LEU A 222 0.02 14.34 -18.94
N GLN A 223 -1.30 14.25 -19.01
CA GLN A 223 -2.06 14.71 -20.17
C GLN A 223 -1.88 16.21 -20.39
N LYS A 224 -1.95 17.02 -19.32
CA LYS A 224 -1.65 18.45 -19.41
C LYS A 224 -0.22 18.70 -19.90
N TYR A 225 0.74 17.93 -19.41
CA TYR A 225 2.14 17.98 -19.83
C TYR A 225 2.31 17.73 -21.34
N VAL A 226 1.59 16.74 -21.88
CA VAL A 226 1.55 16.46 -23.33
C VAL A 226 0.89 17.61 -24.10
N THR A 227 -0.25 18.13 -23.64
CA THR A 227 -0.95 19.24 -24.34
C THR A 227 -0.15 20.54 -24.39
N LEU A 228 0.82 20.71 -23.49
CA LEU A 228 1.76 21.84 -23.48
C LEU A 228 3.01 21.57 -24.34
N ASP A 229 3.03 20.48 -25.11
CA ASP A 229 4.16 20.03 -25.94
C ASP A 229 5.46 19.84 -25.15
N LEU A 230 5.35 19.42 -23.88
CA LEU A 230 6.50 19.21 -23.00
C LEU A 230 7.02 17.76 -23.03
N LEU A 231 6.20 16.78 -23.44
CA LEU A 231 6.63 15.39 -23.60
C LEU A 231 7.35 15.20 -24.94
N LYS A 232 8.68 15.08 -24.90
CA LYS A 232 9.51 14.81 -26.06
C LYS A 232 9.88 13.33 -26.13
N SER A 233 10.35 12.86 -27.29
CA SER A 233 10.81 11.47 -27.45
C SER A 233 11.92 11.12 -26.45
N THR A 234 12.76 12.09 -26.07
CA THR A 234 13.85 11.91 -25.09
C THR A 234 13.41 12.06 -23.64
N THR A 235 12.16 12.45 -23.35
CA THR A 235 11.71 12.66 -21.98
C THR A 235 11.74 11.35 -21.19
N LEU A 236 12.43 11.38 -20.07
CA LEU A 236 12.55 10.28 -19.11
C LEU A 236 11.53 10.44 -18.00
N PHE A 237 11.08 9.30 -17.47
CA PHE A 237 10.37 9.23 -16.20
C PHE A 237 11.31 8.72 -15.12
N CYS A 238 11.23 9.33 -13.95
CA CYS A 238 11.94 8.87 -12.78
C CYS A 238 10.95 8.58 -11.67
N THR A 239 11.04 7.39 -11.11
CA THR A 239 10.33 6.98 -9.91
C THR A 239 11.34 6.67 -8.84
N PHE A 240 11.14 7.18 -7.61
CA PHE A 240 12.00 6.82 -6.50
C PHE A 240 11.24 6.67 -5.19
N ASP A 241 11.66 5.67 -4.41
CA ASP A 241 11.10 5.31 -3.10
C ASP A 241 12.04 5.81 -2.00
N ILE A 242 11.47 6.31 -0.92
CA ILE A 242 12.22 6.65 0.29
C ILE A 242 12.27 5.42 1.19
N THR A 243 13.50 4.99 1.49
CA THR A 243 13.73 3.81 2.31
C THR A 243 13.32 4.09 3.75
N ASP A 244 12.45 3.24 4.29
CA ASP A 244 12.10 3.20 5.72
C ASP A 244 11.66 4.55 6.32
N LEU A 245 10.98 5.41 5.53
CA LEU A 245 10.64 6.80 5.86
C LEU A 245 10.19 7.02 7.32
N TYR A 246 9.16 6.31 7.78
CA TYR A 246 8.63 6.50 9.14
C TYR A 246 9.62 6.19 10.24
N THR A 247 10.40 5.12 10.08
CA THR A 247 11.38 4.67 11.08
C THR A 247 12.67 5.48 11.07
N MET A 248 12.89 6.29 10.03
CA MET A 248 14.12 7.08 9.89
C MET A 248 13.94 8.57 10.21
N LEU A 249 12.73 9.01 10.59
CA LEU A 249 12.47 10.40 10.96
C LEU A 249 13.28 10.83 12.20
N PRO A 250 14.15 11.86 12.11
CA PRO A 250 14.91 12.37 13.24
C PRO A 250 14.01 13.18 14.20
N PRO A 251 13.79 12.76 15.47
CA PRO A 251 12.73 13.32 16.31
C PRO A 251 12.78 14.85 16.51
N GLU A 252 13.92 15.38 16.93
CA GLU A 252 14.05 16.82 17.23
C GLU A 252 13.99 17.70 15.99
N GLU A 253 14.57 17.24 14.89
CA GLU A 253 14.52 17.94 13.61
C GLU A 253 13.10 17.96 13.05
N VAL A 254 12.36 16.84 13.14
CA VAL A 254 10.95 16.76 12.73
C VAL A 254 10.09 17.72 13.55
N VAL A 255 10.31 17.82 14.85
CA VAL A 255 9.60 18.79 15.71
C VAL A 255 9.93 20.22 15.28
N THR A 256 11.19 20.50 14.95
CA THR A 256 11.62 21.82 14.47
C THR A 256 10.96 22.17 13.13
N ILE A 257 11.00 21.24 12.16
CA ILE A 257 10.36 21.41 10.85
C ILE A 257 8.84 21.55 10.99
N LEU A 258 8.20 20.83 11.91
CA LEU A 258 6.77 21.00 12.21
C LEU A 258 6.45 22.43 12.65
N LYS A 259 7.27 23.00 13.54
CA LYS A 259 7.07 24.39 14.00
C LYS A 259 7.26 25.37 12.85
N GLN A 260 8.34 25.24 12.08
CA GLN A 260 8.61 26.08 10.90
C GLN A 260 7.49 25.99 9.86
N PHE A 261 6.96 24.79 9.63
CA PHE A 261 5.83 24.57 8.73
C PHE A 261 4.61 25.35 9.20
N LEU A 262 4.24 25.24 10.48
CA LEU A 262 3.10 25.98 11.04
C LEU A 262 3.29 27.50 10.94
N GLU A 263 4.48 28.00 11.26
CA GLU A 263 4.83 29.42 11.16
C GLU A 263 4.75 29.93 9.72
N GLN A 264 5.30 29.18 8.76
CA GLN A 264 5.27 29.53 7.34
C GLN A 264 3.84 29.69 6.81
N PHE A 265 2.88 28.90 7.31
CA PHE A 265 1.46 29.01 6.96
C PHE A 265 0.66 29.95 7.89
N GLY A 266 1.35 30.78 8.69
CA GLY A 266 0.73 31.82 9.52
C GLY A 266 0.02 31.30 10.76
N HIS A 267 0.21 30.03 11.13
CA HIS A 267 -0.42 29.44 12.30
C HIS A 267 0.40 29.73 13.55
N ARG A 268 -0.06 30.66 14.40
CA ARG A 268 0.46 30.83 15.77
C ARG A 268 -0.16 29.85 16.77
N HIS A 269 -1.36 29.36 16.46
CA HIS A 269 -2.10 28.40 17.26
C HIS A 269 -2.88 27.45 16.35
N VAL A 270 -3.04 26.18 16.77
CA VAL A 270 -3.92 25.21 16.11
C VAL A 270 -4.94 24.73 17.14
N LYS A 271 -6.23 25.00 16.89
CA LYS A 271 -7.31 24.70 17.86
C LYS A 271 -7.00 25.23 19.28
N ASN A 272 -6.52 26.46 19.37
CA ASN A 272 -6.09 27.13 20.62
C ASN A 272 -4.88 26.50 21.32
N MET A 273 -4.17 25.57 20.68
CA MET A 273 -2.88 25.08 21.16
C MET A 273 -1.75 25.89 20.53
N SER A 274 -0.82 26.39 21.33
CA SER A 274 0.36 27.11 20.82
C SER A 274 1.27 26.20 20.00
N ILE A 275 2.05 26.76 19.07
CA ILE A 275 3.08 26.02 18.32
C ILE A 275 4.04 25.29 19.28
N GLU A 276 4.43 25.95 20.38
CA GLU A 276 5.26 25.35 21.40
C GLU A 276 4.58 24.15 22.07
N GLY A 277 3.31 24.27 22.43
CA GLY A 277 2.53 23.14 22.96
C GLY A 277 2.46 21.97 21.99
N ILE A 278 2.22 22.24 20.69
CA ILE A 278 2.21 21.22 19.63
C ILE A 278 3.58 20.54 19.53
N GLY A 279 4.66 21.32 19.57
CA GLY A 279 6.03 20.80 19.52
C GLY A 279 6.35 19.86 20.68
N HIS A 280 5.95 20.21 21.91
CA HIS A 280 6.14 19.35 23.07
C HIS A 280 5.35 18.04 22.97
N LEU A 281 4.09 18.10 22.52
CA LEU A 281 3.28 16.90 22.32
C LEU A 281 3.84 16.01 21.20
N ALA A 282 4.30 16.62 20.10
CA ALA A 282 4.93 15.90 18.99
C ALA A 282 6.22 15.20 19.43
N ARG A 283 7.05 15.88 20.23
CA ARG A 283 8.26 15.31 20.83
C ARG A 283 7.94 14.06 21.65
N ILE A 284 6.97 14.14 22.57
CA ILE A 284 6.56 12.98 23.37
C ILE A 284 6.12 11.80 22.48
N ILE A 285 5.33 12.06 21.42
CA ILE A 285 4.87 10.99 20.52
C ILE A 285 6.07 10.28 19.83
N LEU A 286 7.12 11.03 19.52
CA LEU A 286 8.31 10.51 18.84
C LEU A 286 9.32 9.86 19.80
N THR A 287 9.45 10.36 21.04
CA THR A 287 10.51 9.93 21.97
C THR A 287 10.05 8.92 23.02
N GLU A 288 8.75 8.89 23.34
CA GLU A 288 8.18 8.02 24.37
C GLU A 288 7.40 6.82 23.79
N HIS A 289 7.74 6.41 22.56
CA HIS A 289 7.13 5.24 21.94
C HIS A 289 7.77 3.95 22.45
N VAL A 290 7.00 3.18 23.21
CA VAL A 290 7.41 1.92 23.83
C VAL A 290 6.47 0.77 23.46
N PHE A 291 7.02 -0.42 23.27
CA PHE A 291 6.28 -1.58 22.82
C PHE A 291 6.88 -2.89 23.33
N VAL A 292 6.13 -3.98 23.20
CA VAL A 292 6.59 -5.33 23.52
C VAL A 292 6.86 -6.12 22.23
N TYR A 293 7.98 -6.81 22.19
CA TYR A 293 8.31 -7.80 21.17
C TYR A 293 9.00 -8.99 21.83
N ASN A 294 8.56 -10.21 21.54
CA ASN A 294 9.12 -11.44 22.14
C ASN A 294 9.28 -11.38 23.67
N ASN A 295 8.23 -10.95 24.39
CA ASN A 295 8.22 -10.75 25.85
C ASN A 295 9.27 -9.78 26.41
N LYS A 296 9.94 -9.01 25.55
CA LYS A 296 10.89 -7.97 25.91
C LYS A 296 10.31 -6.60 25.62
N TYR A 297 10.75 -5.60 26.38
CA TYR A 297 10.31 -4.22 26.24
C TYR A 297 11.30 -3.45 25.38
N TYR A 298 10.81 -2.60 24.50
CA TYR A 298 11.64 -1.78 23.64
C TYR A 298 11.15 -0.35 23.61
N ARG A 299 12.08 0.57 23.37
CA ARG A 299 11.80 1.96 22.99
C ARG A 299 12.23 2.18 21.56
N GLN A 300 11.41 2.89 20.80
CA GLN A 300 11.84 3.47 19.53
C GLN A 300 12.61 4.76 19.81
N VAL A 301 13.88 4.79 19.40
CA VAL A 301 14.78 5.94 19.61
C VAL A 301 14.90 6.82 18.37
N LYS A 302 14.48 6.29 17.21
CA LYS A 302 14.51 6.97 15.92
C LYS A 302 13.26 6.64 15.12
N GLY A 303 12.78 7.64 14.36
CA GLY A 303 11.54 7.53 13.63
C GLY A 303 10.30 7.72 14.50
N GLY A 304 9.13 7.67 13.86
CA GLY A 304 7.86 7.54 14.55
C GLY A 304 7.29 6.14 14.43
N ALA A 305 6.34 5.84 15.32
CA ALA A 305 5.62 4.57 15.33
C ALA A 305 4.92 4.30 14.00
N MET A 306 5.18 3.15 13.38
CA MET A 306 4.43 2.70 12.22
C MET A 306 2.97 2.46 12.61
N GLY A 307 2.02 2.99 11.82
CA GLY A 307 0.58 2.89 12.09
C GLY A 307 0.00 4.01 12.95
N SER A 308 0.84 4.91 13.50
CA SER A 308 0.36 6.15 14.12
C SER A 308 -0.08 7.15 13.04
N PRO A 309 -1.34 7.62 13.07
CA PRO A 309 -1.82 8.65 12.13
C PRO A 309 -1.02 9.95 12.22
N PHE A 310 -0.48 10.27 13.39
CA PHE A 310 0.32 11.48 13.58
C PHE A 310 1.72 11.33 12.97
N THR A 311 2.34 10.15 13.06
CA THR A 311 3.62 9.86 12.38
C THR A 311 3.51 10.07 10.87
N LEU A 312 2.38 9.68 10.25
CA LEU A 312 2.12 9.95 8.84
C LEU A 312 2.11 11.45 8.52
N THR A 313 1.49 12.25 9.39
CA THR A 313 1.45 13.71 9.24
C THR A 313 2.84 14.31 9.33
N LEU A 314 3.61 13.90 10.34
CA LEU A 314 4.99 14.34 10.54
C LEU A 314 5.90 13.95 9.39
N ALA A 315 5.77 12.73 8.87
CA ALA A 315 6.52 12.27 7.71
C ALA A 315 6.27 13.16 6.49
N ASN A 316 5.01 13.51 6.21
CA ASN A 316 4.67 14.38 5.08
C ASN A 316 5.22 15.80 5.24
N ILE A 317 5.22 16.34 6.46
CA ILE A 317 5.77 17.67 6.77
C ILE A 317 7.31 17.65 6.64
N PHE A 318 7.96 16.62 7.17
CA PHE A 318 9.40 16.43 6.99
C PHE A 318 9.77 16.35 5.51
N MET A 319 9.01 15.55 4.74
CA MET A 319 9.24 15.41 3.31
C MET A 319 8.98 16.70 2.55
N TRP A 320 7.98 17.49 2.94
CA TRP A 320 7.74 18.82 2.40
C TRP A 320 8.96 19.73 2.55
N HIS A 321 9.71 19.65 3.66
CA HIS A 321 10.92 20.44 3.86
C HIS A 321 12.07 19.91 3.00
N TRP A 322 12.31 18.60 3.02
CA TRP A 322 13.37 17.95 2.25
C TRP A 322 13.22 18.15 0.73
N GLU A 323 11.99 18.07 0.21
CA GLU A 323 11.73 18.09 -1.24
C GLU A 323 11.83 19.47 -1.89
N GLN A 324 11.98 20.56 -1.11
CA GLN A 324 11.91 21.93 -1.60
C GLN A 324 12.86 22.21 -2.78
N LYS A 325 14.12 21.75 -2.71
CA LYS A 325 15.11 21.97 -3.79
C LYS A 325 14.69 21.24 -5.07
N LEU A 326 14.22 20.01 -4.94
CA LEU A 326 13.74 19.21 -6.07
C LEU A 326 12.51 19.87 -6.71
N VAL A 327 11.50 20.21 -5.92
CA VAL A 327 10.25 20.83 -6.40
C VAL A 327 10.54 22.14 -7.14
N ARG A 328 11.38 23.01 -6.58
CA ARG A 328 11.76 24.27 -7.24
C ARG A 328 12.42 24.04 -8.58
N ARG A 329 13.34 23.08 -8.68
CA ARG A 329 14.00 22.73 -9.94
C ARG A 329 13.00 22.20 -10.97
N GLN A 330 12.07 21.35 -10.56
CA GLN A 330 11.03 20.83 -11.47
C GLN A 330 10.11 21.95 -11.98
N ILE A 331 9.71 22.88 -11.10
CA ILE A 331 8.91 24.05 -11.50
C ILE A 331 9.67 24.91 -12.51
N GLN A 332 10.94 25.22 -12.26
CA GLN A 332 11.79 26.01 -13.17
C GLN A 332 12.00 25.31 -14.52
N GLY A 333 12.10 23.99 -14.51
CA GLY A 333 12.24 23.16 -15.71
C GLY A 333 10.94 22.97 -16.50
N ASN A 334 9.79 23.45 -16.01
CA ASN A 334 8.47 23.07 -16.48
C ASN A 334 8.27 21.55 -16.49
N GLU A 335 8.79 20.84 -15.50
CA GLU A 335 8.70 19.39 -15.34
C GLU A 335 7.68 19.01 -14.26
N LEU A 336 7.18 17.77 -14.30
CA LEU A 336 6.28 17.25 -13.28
C LEU A 336 7.06 16.79 -12.05
N TYR A 337 6.51 17.11 -10.88
CA TYR A 337 6.87 16.48 -9.61
C TYR A 337 5.60 16.04 -8.89
N GLY A 338 5.55 14.81 -8.43
CA GLY A 338 4.47 14.27 -7.62
C GLY A 338 5.00 13.32 -6.56
N ARG A 339 4.47 13.42 -5.35
CA ARG A 339 4.80 12.52 -4.25
C ARG A 339 3.52 11.92 -3.67
N TYR A 340 3.55 10.62 -3.46
CA TYR A 340 2.58 9.88 -2.67
C TYR A 340 3.31 9.24 -1.49
N ILE A 341 3.31 9.92 -0.34
CA ILE A 341 4.03 9.49 0.87
C ILE A 341 5.53 9.25 0.58
N ASP A 342 5.96 7.98 0.43
CA ASP A 342 7.33 7.51 0.17
C ASP A 342 7.63 7.31 -1.32
N ASP A 343 6.60 7.21 -2.17
CA ASP A 343 6.74 7.06 -3.62
C ASP A 343 6.76 8.43 -4.31
N ILE A 344 7.83 8.75 -5.04
CA ILE A 344 7.98 9.98 -5.83
C ILE A 344 7.99 9.66 -7.32
N PHE A 345 7.38 10.53 -8.12
CA PHE A 345 7.43 10.55 -9.58
C PHE A 345 7.86 11.93 -10.09
N LEU A 346 8.76 11.96 -11.06
CA LEU A 346 9.08 13.17 -11.82
C LEU A 346 9.32 12.88 -13.31
N THR A 347 9.16 13.91 -14.14
CA THR A 347 9.57 13.90 -15.55
C THR A 347 10.92 14.61 -15.70
N TRP A 348 11.65 14.28 -16.76
CA TRP A 348 12.96 14.89 -17.00
C TRP A 348 13.31 14.94 -18.49
N LYS A 349 13.57 16.13 -19.03
CA LYS A 349 13.99 16.33 -20.44
C LYS A 349 15.49 16.48 -20.67
N GLU A 350 16.26 16.78 -19.63
CA GLU A 350 17.71 16.96 -19.72
C GLU A 350 18.44 15.60 -19.79
N PRO A 351 19.75 15.56 -20.09
CA PRO A 351 20.52 14.31 -20.09
C PRO A 351 20.43 13.55 -18.76
N ILE A 352 20.49 12.21 -18.85
CA ILE A 352 20.35 11.30 -17.71
C ILE A 352 21.44 11.52 -16.65
N GLU A 353 22.62 11.97 -17.04
CA GLU A 353 23.75 12.29 -16.17
C GLU A 353 23.38 13.44 -15.21
N GLN A 354 22.67 14.45 -15.72
CA GLN A 354 22.21 15.57 -14.89
C GLN A 354 21.16 15.10 -13.87
N LEU A 355 20.19 14.29 -14.30
CA LEU A 355 19.21 13.71 -13.38
C LEU A 355 19.89 12.87 -12.29
N THR A 356 20.85 12.04 -12.68
CA THR A 356 21.60 11.18 -11.75
C THR A 356 22.34 12.02 -10.72
N GLN A 357 22.95 13.14 -11.13
CA GLN A 357 23.59 14.09 -10.23
C GLN A 357 22.58 14.74 -9.26
N VAL A 358 21.41 15.16 -9.74
CA VAL A 358 20.34 15.71 -8.87
C VAL A 358 19.89 14.69 -7.83
N LEU A 359 19.67 13.45 -8.23
CA LEU A 359 19.23 12.38 -7.34
C LEU A 359 20.32 12.05 -6.31
N LYS A 360 21.59 12.06 -6.72
CA LYS A 360 22.72 11.90 -5.80
C LYS A 360 22.76 13.02 -4.76
N GLU A 361 22.67 14.29 -5.19
CA GLU A 361 22.60 15.42 -4.27
C GLU A 361 21.41 15.32 -3.31
N ALA A 362 20.25 14.87 -3.79
CA ALA A 362 19.08 14.66 -2.94
C ALA A 362 19.32 13.53 -1.92
N ASN A 363 19.92 12.42 -2.33
CA ASN A 363 20.28 11.30 -1.46
C ASN A 363 21.31 11.68 -0.38
N ASP A 364 22.23 12.58 -0.73
CA ASP A 364 23.32 13.00 0.15
C ASP A 364 22.94 14.21 1.02
N SER A 365 21.79 14.85 0.75
CA SER A 365 21.31 16.03 1.49
C SER A 365 20.95 15.75 2.95
N HIS A 366 20.67 14.50 3.31
CA HIS A 366 20.30 14.13 4.67
C HIS A 366 20.82 12.71 5.02
N PRO A 367 21.50 12.50 6.16
CA PRO A 367 22.10 11.22 6.50
C PRO A 367 21.08 10.08 6.63
N ASP A 368 19.89 10.40 7.16
CA ASP A 368 18.83 9.41 7.43
C ASP A 368 17.85 9.19 6.27
N ILE A 369 17.97 9.96 5.19
CA ILE A 369 17.16 9.77 4.00
C ILE A 369 17.98 9.01 2.98
N LYS A 370 17.41 7.90 2.50
CA LYS A 370 17.99 7.08 1.44
C LYS A 370 16.95 6.83 0.37
N ILE A 371 17.29 7.18 -0.86
CA ILE A 371 16.40 7.00 -2.01
C ILE A 371 16.86 5.81 -2.85
N THR A 372 15.91 5.08 -3.38
CA THR A 372 16.15 4.09 -4.44
C THR A 372 15.33 4.48 -5.65
N TYR A 373 15.94 4.59 -6.82
CA TYR A 373 15.30 5.15 -8.00
C TYR A 373 15.40 4.25 -9.23
N GLU A 374 14.46 4.42 -10.14
CA GLU A 374 14.43 3.85 -11.48
C GLU A 374 14.21 4.99 -12.47
N ILE A 375 14.98 4.99 -13.56
CA ILE A 375 14.90 5.98 -14.64
C ILE A 375 14.64 5.21 -15.93
N SER A 376 13.56 5.54 -16.62
CA SER A 376 13.16 4.85 -17.85
C SER A 376 12.13 5.68 -18.63
N GLN A 377 12.01 5.43 -19.93
CA GLN A 377 10.86 5.90 -20.71
C GLN A 377 9.59 5.07 -20.44
N CYS A 378 9.72 3.92 -19.75
CA CYS A 378 8.62 3.07 -19.31
C CYS A 378 8.82 2.70 -17.83
N THR A 379 7.97 3.23 -16.94
CA THR A 379 8.04 2.99 -15.50
C THR A 379 6.66 2.66 -14.93
N SER A 380 6.62 2.25 -13.66
CA SER A 380 5.39 2.08 -12.88
C SER A 380 5.40 3.01 -11.67
N PHE A 381 4.31 3.73 -11.46
CA PHE A 381 4.09 4.54 -10.27
C PHE A 381 2.72 4.18 -9.67
N LEU A 382 2.70 3.74 -8.42
CA LEU A 382 1.52 3.15 -7.77
C LEU A 382 0.94 1.98 -8.60
N ASP A 383 -0.33 2.07 -9.00
CA ASP A 383 -1.02 1.07 -9.83
C ASP A 383 -1.06 1.48 -11.33
N LEU A 384 -0.22 2.44 -11.73
CA LEU A 384 -0.17 2.99 -13.09
C LEU A 384 1.15 2.63 -13.76
N ARG A 385 1.08 2.08 -14.98
CA ARG A 385 2.21 1.96 -15.89
C ARG A 385 2.18 3.15 -16.84
N ILE A 386 3.32 3.80 -17.00
CA ILE A 386 3.49 5.03 -17.76
C ILE A 386 4.60 4.78 -18.78
N GLN A 387 4.33 5.07 -20.04
CA GLN A 387 5.26 4.87 -21.13
C GLN A 387 5.27 6.07 -22.07
N ASN A 388 6.46 6.46 -22.50
CA ASN A 388 6.71 7.43 -23.54
C ASN A 388 7.14 6.66 -24.80
N THR A 389 6.32 6.72 -25.84
CA THR A 389 6.60 6.11 -27.14
C THR A 389 6.81 7.24 -28.13
N ASP A 390 8.06 7.66 -28.30
CA ASP A 390 8.45 8.73 -29.25
C ASP A 390 7.66 10.05 -29.08
N GLY A 391 7.44 10.47 -27.84
CA GLY A 391 6.67 11.68 -27.49
C GLY A 391 5.17 11.42 -27.32
N GLN A 392 4.71 10.18 -27.49
CA GLN A 392 3.32 9.79 -27.23
C GLN A 392 3.21 9.13 -25.86
N LEU A 393 2.33 9.68 -25.02
CA LEU A 393 2.04 9.13 -23.70
C LEU A 393 1.12 7.91 -23.81
N GLN A 394 1.57 6.77 -23.32
CA GLN A 394 0.77 5.58 -23.13
C GLN A 394 0.66 5.24 -21.63
N THR A 395 -0.56 4.91 -21.19
CA THR A 395 -0.82 4.54 -19.79
C THR A 395 -1.62 3.26 -19.73
N SER A 396 -1.39 2.43 -18.71
CA SER A 396 -2.14 1.20 -18.45
C SER A 396 -2.12 0.84 -16.97
N VAL A 397 -2.98 -0.09 -16.55
CA VAL A 397 -2.96 -0.58 -15.16
C VAL A 397 -1.69 -1.40 -14.93
N HIS A 398 -0.92 -1.04 -13.90
CA HIS A 398 0.21 -1.84 -13.45
C HIS A 398 -0.26 -2.87 -12.42
N HIS A 399 0.07 -4.14 -12.68
CA HIS A 399 -0.14 -5.23 -11.74
C HIS A 399 1.22 -5.76 -11.27
N LYS A 400 1.35 -5.98 -9.97
CA LYS A 400 2.55 -6.61 -9.42
C LYS A 400 2.59 -8.05 -9.90
N VAL A 401 3.77 -8.57 -10.20
CA VAL A 401 3.95 -9.95 -10.67
C VAL A 401 3.33 -10.98 -9.71
N SER A 402 3.30 -10.67 -8.42
CA SER A 402 2.72 -11.51 -7.37
C SER A 402 1.24 -11.24 -7.07
N SER A 403 0.60 -10.23 -7.67
CA SER A 403 -0.80 -9.93 -7.36
C SER A 403 -1.70 -10.94 -8.07
N GLU A 404 -2.33 -11.82 -7.29
CA GLU A 404 -3.40 -12.66 -7.83
C GLU A 404 -4.68 -11.84 -7.97
N PRO A 405 -5.41 -11.96 -9.10
CA PRO A 405 -6.72 -11.37 -9.25
C PRO A 405 -7.70 -12.12 -8.34
N TYR A 406 -7.82 -11.66 -7.09
CA TYR A 406 -8.84 -12.13 -6.16
C TYR A 406 -10.08 -11.26 -6.28
N ILE A 407 -11.18 -11.86 -6.68
CA ILE A 407 -12.51 -11.24 -6.58
C ILE A 407 -13.20 -11.84 -5.37
N LEU A 408 -13.76 -10.98 -4.54
CA LEU A 408 -14.50 -11.40 -3.36
C LEU A 408 -15.66 -12.32 -3.76
N PRO A 409 -15.95 -13.39 -3.02
CA PRO A 409 -17.11 -14.21 -3.33
C PRO A 409 -18.42 -13.43 -3.18
N PHE A 410 -19.26 -13.43 -4.22
CA PHE A 410 -20.61 -12.88 -4.22
C PHE A 410 -21.50 -13.46 -3.12
N LYS A 411 -21.26 -14.73 -2.75
CA LYS A 411 -21.97 -15.40 -1.66
C LYS A 411 -21.24 -15.34 -0.31
N SER A 412 -20.19 -14.53 -0.16
CA SER A 412 -19.54 -14.32 1.13
C SER A 412 -20.45 -13.56 2.10
N ASP A 413 -20.22 -13.68 3.41
CA ASP A 413 -20.95 -12.93 4.44
C ASP A 413 -20.51 -11.46 4.55
N HIS A 414 -19.74 -10.95 3.57
CA HIS A 414 -19.43 -9.53 3.50
C HIS A 414 -20.64 -8.73 3.03
N PRO A 415 -20.72 -7.43 3.40
CA PRO A 415 -21.74 -6.55 2.85
C PRO A 415 -21.70 -6.52 1.32
N HIS A 416 -22.86 -6.60 0.67
CA HIS A 416 -22.98 -6.66 -0.79
C HIS A 416 -22.28 -5.51 -1.52
N HIS A 417 -22.34 -4.29 -0.96
CA HIS A 417 -21.67 -3.14 -1.53
C HIS A 417 -20.14 -3.32 -1.62
N THR A 418 -19.52 -4.11 -0.73
CA THR A 418 -18.08 -4.40 -0.78
C THR A 418 -17.70 -5.20 -2.03
N PHE A 419 -18.53 -6.20 -2.38
CA PHE A 419 -18.35 -6.97 -3.61
C PHE A 419 -18.46 -6.09 -4.85
N GLU A 420 -19.55 -5.33 -4.95
CA GLU A 420 -19.79 -4.43 -6.07
C GLU A 420 -18.66 -3.41 -6.21
N ASN A 421 -18.21 -2.83 -5.09
CA ASN A 421 -17.15 -1.84 -5.10
C ASN A 421 -15.81 -2.42 -5.55
N ILE A 422 -15.47 -3.67 -5.24
CA ILE A 422 -14.23 -4.31 -5.71
C ILE A 422 -14.24 -4.41 -7.24
N ILE A 423 -15.33 -4.93 -7.82
CA ILE A 423 -15.46 -5.10 -9.27
C ILE A 423 -15.50 -3.74 -9.98
N ASN A 424 -16.36 -2.84 -9.49
CA ASN A 424 -16.47 -1.47 -10.02
C ASN A 424 -15.11 -0.76 -9.96
N THR A 425 -14.41 -0.82 -8.83
CA THR A 425 -13.13 -0.11 -8.67
C THR A 425 -12.08 -0.64 -9.63
N GLN A 426 -11.97 -1.95 -9.83
CA GLN A 426 -10.98 -2.52 -10.76
C GLN A 426 -11.28 -2.18 -12.22
N LEU A 427 -12.54 -2.33 -12.65
CA LEU A 427 -12.93 -2.09 -14.04
C LEU A 427 -12.96 -0.59 -14.37
N LEU A 428 -13.45 0.25 -13.45
CA LEU A 428 -13.37 1.70 -13.60
C LEU A 428 -11.91 2.19 -13.55
N ARG A 429 -11.04 1.55 -12.76
CA ARG A 429 -9.61 1.85 -12.79
C ARG A 429 -9.00 1.56 -14.15
N ALA A 430 -9.31 0.40 -14.76
CA ALA A 430 -8.86 0.09 -16.12
C ALA A 430 -9.35 1.13 -17.13
N ALA A 431 -10.64 1.47 -17.09
CA ALA A 431 -11.23 2.50 -17.94
C ALA A 431 -10.57 3.89 -17.76
N ARG A 432 -10.21 4.25 -16.53
CA ARG A 432 -9.57 5.54 -16.21
C ARG A 432 -8.08 5.57 -16.55
N TYR A 433 -7.38 4.46 -16.34
CA TYR A 433 -5.92 4.40 -16.40
C TYR A 433 -5.40 4.12 -17.79
N CYS A 434 -6.12 3.35 -18.60
CA CYS A 434 -5.66 2.95 -19.91
C CYS A 434 -5.79 4.09 -20.92
N SER A 435 -4.73 4.36 -21.69
CA SER A 435 -4.75 5.38 -22.76
C SER A 435 -5.49 4.90 -24.01
N THR A 436 -5.58 3.59 -24.23
CA THR A 436 -6.30 2.99 -25.36
C THR A 436 -7.51 2.17 -24.89
N LEU A 437 -8.53 2.13 -25.74
CA LEU A 437 -9.74 1.33 -25.49
C LEU A 437 -9.39 -0.16 -25.34
N GLU A 438 -8.52 -0.68 -26.21
CA GLU A 438 -8.09 -2.09 -26.15
C GLU A 438 -7.46 -2.45 -24.80
N ALA A 439 -6.56 -1.60 -24.29
CA ALA A 439 -5.96 -1.80 -22.98
C ALA A 439 -6.99 -1.67 -21.84
N GLY A 440 -7.96 -0.75 -21.96
CA GLY A 440 -9.05 -0.56 -21.00
C GLY A 440 -10.04 -1.73 -20.97
N MET A 441 -10.20 -2.44 -22.08
CA MET A 441 -11.08 -3.61 -22.24
C MET A 441 -10.36 -4.95 -22.06
N CYS A 442 -9.07 -4.95 -21.74
CA CYS A 442 -8.27 -6.17 -21.64
C CYS A 442 -8.66 -7.00 -20.41
N LEU A 443 -9.51 -8.01 -20.62
CA LEU A 443 -9.86 -9.01 -19.61
C LEU A 443 -8.90 -10.20 -19.72
N LYS A 444 -7.80 -10.20 -18.95
CA LYS A 444 -6.88 -11.34 -18.88
C LYS A 444 -7.52 -12.53 -18.15
N LYS A 445 -7.70 -13.65 -18.85
CA LYS A 445 -7.93 -14.96 -18.22
C LYS A 445 -6.55 -15.52 -17.82
N LYS A 446 -6.35 -15.86 -16.54
CA LYS A 446 -5.23 -16.73 -16.13
C LYS A 446 -5.52 -18.11 -16.75
N SER A 447 -5.04 -18.36 -17.97
CA SER A 447 -5.00 -19.71 -18.53
C SER A 447 -4.01 -20.51 -17.70
N GLY A 448 -4.35 -21.76 -17.36
CA GLY A 448 -3.55 -22.65 -16.50
C GLY A 448 -2.19 -23.08 -17.08
N GLY A 449 -1.61 -22.31 -17.98
CA GLY A 449 -0.26 -22.46 -18.49
C GLY A 449 0.35 -21.08 -18.59
N CYS A 450 1.56 -20.95 -18.07
CA CYS A 450 2.48 -19.81 -18.18
C CYS A 450 2.17 -18.90 -19.38
N ASN A 451 1.63 -17.70 -19.14
CA ASN A 451 2.05 -16.43 -19.76
C ASN A 451 1.22 -15.26 -19.19
N ARG A 452 1.92 -14.16 -18.91
CA ARG A 452 1.57 -13.03 -18.01
C ARG A 452 0.33 -12.22 -18.39
#